data_AF-A0A402DFE0-F1
#
_entry.id   AF-A0A402DFE0-F1
#
_cell.length_a   1.000
_cell.length_b   1.000
_cell.length_c   1.000
_cell.angle_alpha   90.00
_cell.angle_beta   90.00
_cell.angle_gamma   90.00
#
_symmetry.space_group_name_H-M   'P 1'
#
loop_
_entity.id
_entity.type
_entity.pdbx_description
1 polymer ?
#
loop_
_entity_poly.entity_id
_entity_poly.type
_entity_poly.pdbx_seq_one_letter_code
_entity_poly.pdbx_strand_id
1 'polypeptide(L)'
;MNYLYSYSFAGSPEAVRFSPGEFVSFPLDETNLNENLPFSIDRLRFLEPYFRIRSAGPMQTHVDWNRNGIFGETGVRASITDGYAVPLGPYKYLDPTSGSPSLTAIGSNIFLVYPVASGDPLRFSTPFETRRGGVALKLRQFINPRLSSTEDGILPEQTLLRSGASGNPTAQGFGNRLAVAFPGSGGSVALMMWRTSPAGIVGRPSPIFIPSLTGYASQVSLAVSGPRSWLPDGVSPGLPSPPNRLWLFAWSPADGGIRVVEISDTSGEMSSSTPRPRSGDAAHQVTYPPSAGGGVVTSASPIGVAFNRTTQKMILVTKTRIGTSDHRLQINELSLRDGRWVSEPARTVGLSENFDYESDSAPSLFVDDSPSGGLTGKITIVARRTRSDGASNINRYMEINDRTVAGGWRASLMGNEWNYSYSSPAIIRFGDNNFYAFRWYEPETPSEHNRIIVHRMADGISDGTLHDQDDVRYLSETGIRSCPRRPSDP
;
A
#
# COMPACT_ATOMS: atom_id res chain seq x y z
N MET A 1 16.33 14.62 10.59
CA MET A 1 15.47 13.79 11.45
C MET A 1 14.11 14.47 11.57
N ASN A 2 13.02 13.71 11.57
CA ASN A 2 11.67 14.28 11.69
C ASN A 2 11.59 15.01 13.04
N TYR A 3 11.38 16.33 13.01
CA TYR A 3 11.35 17.20 14.19
C TYR A 3 10.03 17.00 14.93
N LEU A 4 9.95 15.91 15.68
CA LEU A 4 8.76 15.50 16.41
C LEU A 4 8.62 16.25 17.73
N TYR A 5 8.42 17.56 17.70
CA TYR A 5 8.52 18.39 18.91
C TYR A 5 7.37 18.26 19.92
N SER A 6 6.16 17.84 19.52
CA SER A 6 5.02 17.78 20.47
C SER A 6 4.45 16.37 20.68
N TYR A 7 4.26 15.59 19.62
CA TYR A 7 3.62 14.27 19.72
C TYR A 7 4.58 13.15 20.15
N SER A 8 5.90 13.30 20.02
CA SER A 8 6.86 12.22 20.30
C SER A 8 7.47 12.21 21.69
N PHE A 9 7.30 13.28 22.46
CA PHE A 9 7.73 13.32 23.85
C PHE A 9 6.58 13.05 24.83
N ALA A 10 5.55 12.32 24.39
CA ALA A 10 4.33 12.08 25.16
C ALA A 10 3.70 13.39 25.73
N GLY A 11 3.90 14.51 25.03
CA GLY A 11 3.45 15.82 25.48
C GLY A 11 4.26 16.46 26.61
N SER A 12 5.44 15.94 26.97
CA SER A 12 6.36 16.55 27.96
C SER A 12 7.39 17.45 27.28
N PRO A 13 7.29 18.79 27.44
CA PRO A 13 8.30 19.71 26.93
C PRO A 13 9.68 19.52 27.57
N GLU A 14 9.73 18.98 28.79
CA GLU A 14 10.97 18.77 29.54
C GLU A 14 11.82 17.62 28.97
N ALA A 15 11.22 16.75 28.17
CA ALA A 15 11.92 15.67 27.49
C ALA A 15 12.62 16.13 26.19
N VAL A 16 12.38 17.36 25.73
CA VAL A 16 13.08 17.94 24.58
C VAL A 16 14.55 18.16 24.95
N ARG A 17 15.46 17.60 24.15
CA ARG A 17 16.90 17.79 24.28
C ARG A 17 17.49 18.26 22.96
N PHE A 18 18.48 19.14 23.06
CA PHE A 18 19.34 19.51 21.93
C PHE A 18 20.45 18.48 21.78
N SER A 19 20.79 18.12 20.55
CA SER A 19 21.90 17.21 20.33
C SER A 19 23.24 17.93 20.54
N PRO A 20 24.19 17.34 21.29
CA PRO A 20 25.55 17.86 21.43
C PRO A 20 26.49 17.40 20.29
N GLY A 21 25.95 16.89 19.18
CA GLY A 21 26.75 16.43 18.03
C GLY A 21 27.53 15.14 18.29
N GLU A 22 27.12 14.35 19.30
CA GLU A 22 27.82 13.16 19.78
C GLU A 22 28.04 12.10 18.69
N PHE A 23 27.17 12.09 17.68
CA PHE A 23 27.16 11.12 16.58
C PHE A 23 27.46 11.76 15.22
N VAL A 24 27.94 13.01 15.18
CA VAL A 24 28.16 13.78 13.93
C VAL A 24 29.07 13.04 12.94
N SER A 25 30.01 12.26 13.47
CA SER A 25 30.97 11.46 12.70
C SER A 25 30.39 10.19 12.07
N PHE A 26 29.16 9.81 12.42
CA PHE A 26 28.49 8.63 11.89
C PHE A 26 27.40 9.03 10.88
N PRO A 27 27.71 9.01 9.57
CA PRO A 27 26.71 9.28 8.53
C PRO A 27 25.64 8.19 8.48
N LEU A 28 24.39 8.59 8.32
CA LEU A 28 23.25 7.71 8.09
C LEU A 28 22.75 7.91 6.66
N ASP A 29 22.99 6.92 5.81
CA ASP A 29 22.45 6.84 4.45
C ASP A 29 21.29 5.84 4.45
N GLU A 30 20.05 6.32 4.34
CA GLU A 30 18.83 5.50 4.40
C GLU A 30 18.75 4.44 3.27
N THR A 31 19.60 4.54 2.25
CA THR A 31 19.72 3.56 1.16
C THR A 31 20.78 2.48 1.45
N ASN A 32 21.66 2.70 2.41
CA ASN A 32 22.84 1.88 2.69
C ASN A 32 23.26 1.94 4.18
N LEU A 33 22.32 1.70 5.09
CA LEU A 33 22.58 1.76 6.53
C LEU A 33 23.46 0.58 6.98
N ASN A 34 24.30 0.85 7.97
CA ASN A 34 25.03 -0.16 8.71
C ASN A 34 24.38 -0.33 10.09
N GLU A 35 24.03 -1.55 10.44
CA GLU A 35 23.45 -1.85 11.75
C GLU A 35 24.51 -1.93 12.86
N ASN A 36 25.79 -2.05 12.51
CA ASN A 36 26.91 -2.15 13.45
C ASN A 36 27.46 -0.76 13.82
N LEU A 37 26.95 -0.18 14.91
CA LEU A 37 27.33 1.16 15.34
C LEU A 37 28.50 1.10 16.35
N PRO A 38 29.52 1.96 16.22
CA PRO A 38 30.70 2.01 17.09
C PRO A 38 30.44 2.79 18.39
N PHE A 39 29.26 2.59 18.99
CA PHE A 39 28.84 3.24 20.23
C PHE A 39 28.32 2.21 21.23
N SER A 40 28.52 2.48 22.51
CA SER A 40 27.92 1.67 23.57
C SER A 40 26.39 1.79 23.55
N ILE A 41 25.70 0.76 24.02
CA ILE A 41 24.23 0.74 24.00
C ILE A 41 23.63 1.90 24.79
N ASP A 42 24.27 2.29 25.90
CA ASP A 42 23.82 3.38 26.77
C ASP A 42 23.73 4.72 26.03
N ARG A 43 24.64 4.97 25.08
CA ARG A 43 24.63 6.18 24.24
C ARG A 43 23.49 6.14 23.21
N LEU A 44 23.03 4.97 22.81
CA LEU A 44 22.01 4.78 21.77
C LEU A 44 20.62 4.44 22.31
N ARG A 45 20.42 4.36 23.63
CA ARG A 45 19.12 4.02 24.24
C ARG A 45 17.97 4.95 23.82
N PHE A 46 18.26 6.18 23.42
CA PHE A 46 17.24 7.09 22.89
C PHE A 46 16.55 6.56 21.61
N LEU A 47 17.12 5.55 20.94
CA LEU A 47 16.53 4.89 19.77
C LEU A 47 15.49 3.81 20.12
N GLU A 48 15.49 3.28 21.35
CA GLU A 48 14.60 2.18 21.78
C GLU A 48 13.09 2.42 21.54
N PRO A 49 12.56 3.66 21.60
CA PRO A 49 11.16 3.91 21.24
C PRO A 49 10.84 3.68 19.75
N TYR A 50 11.85 3.64 18.88
CA TYR A 50 11.69 3.65 17.42
C TYR A 50 12.28 2.43 16.72
N PHE A 51 13.33 1.85 17.30
CA PHE A 51 14.10 0.73 16.74
C PHE A 51 14.47 -0.25 17.86
N ARG A 52 14.63 -1.51 17.48
CA ARG A 52 15.25 -2.48 18.39
C ARG A 52 16.76 -2.30 18.34
N ILE A 53 17.38 -2.31 19.51
CA ILE A 53 18.83 -2.26 19.64
C ILE A 53 19.31 -3.41 20.52
N ARG A 54 20.54 -3.88 20.31
CA ARG A 54 21.19 -4.88 21.16
C ARG A 54 22.67 -4.58 21.33
N SER A 55 23.20 -4.82 22.52
CA SER A 55 24.65 -4.72 22.75
C SER A 55 25.38 -5.81 21.96
N ALA A 56 26.45 -5.42 21.28
CA ALA A 56 27.35 -6.31 20.54
C ALA A 56 28.77 -6.32 21.13
N GLY A 57 29.05 -5.42 22.09
CA GLY A 57 30.31 -5.27 22.79
C GLY A 57 30.33 -3.99 23.62
N PRO A 58 31.42 -3.70 24.37
CA PRO A 58 31.49 -2.51 25.23
C PRO A 58 31.28 -1.18 24.49
N MET A 59 31.72 -1.12 23.22
CA MET A 59 31.63 0.05 22.34
C MET A 59 30.96 -0.29 21.01
N GLN A 60 30.07 -1.28 21.03
CA GLN A 60 29.40 -1.73 19.81
C GLN A 60 27.93 -2.08 20.09
N THR A 61 27.05 -1.57 19.24
CA THR A 61 25.60 -1.80 19.33
C THR A 61 25.07 -2.15 17.95
N HIS A 62 24.19 -3.15 17.89
CA HIS A 62 23.42 -3.42 16.69
C HIS A 62 22.08 -2.68 16.74
N VAL A 63 21.68 -2.04 15.63
CA VAL A 63 20.37 -1.38 15.46
C VAL A 63 19.62 -2.03 14.29
N ASP A 64 18.43 -2.55 14.54
CA ASP A 64 17.54 -3.10 13.50
C ASP A 64 16.80 -1.95 12.81
N TRP A 65 17.41 -1.38 11.77
CA TRP A 65 16.91 -0.16 11.11
C TRP A 65 15.63 -0.42 10.32
N ASN A 66 15.55 -1.54 9.61
CA ASN A 66 14.43 -1.89 8.74
C ASN A 66 13.31 -2.62 9.51
N ARG A 67 13.52 -2.96 10.80
CA ARG A 67 12.56 -3.64 11.68
C ARG A 67 12.19 -5.05 11.21
N ASN A 68 13.11 -5.72 10.50
CA ASN A 68 12.93 -7.10 10.04
C ASN A 68 13.32 -8.13 11.13
N GLY A 69 13.91 -7.67 12.24
CA GLY A 69 14.38 -8.49 13.37
C GLY A 69 15.65 -9.29 13.13
N ILE A 70 16.33 -9.05 12.01
CA ILE A 70 17.71 -9.43 11.74
C ILE A 70 18.60 -8.28 12.26
N PHE A 71 19.81 -8.61 12.68
CA PHE A 71 20.70 -7.62 13.28
C PHE A 71 22.14 -7.82 12.82
N GLY A 72 22.86 -6.71 12.70
CA GLY A 72 24.26 -6.67 12.29
C GLY A 72 24.41 -6.66 10.77
N GLU A 73 23.33 -6.38 10.04
CA GLU A 73 23.32 -6.27 8.59
C GLU A 73 24.09 -5.01 8.12
N THR A 74 24.56 -5.05 6.88
CA THR A 74 25.11 -3.89 6.15
C THR A 74 24.33 -3.73 4.85
N GLY A 75 24.30 -2.51 4.29
CA GLY A 75 23.50 -2.25 3.09
C GLY A 75 21.99 -2.23 3.36
N VAL A 76 21.60 -1.88 4.58
CA VAL A 76 20.19 -1.87 4.98
C VAL A 76 19.50 -0.63 4.43
N ARG A 77 18.48 -0.86 3.60
CA ARG A 77 17.56 0.20 3.17
C ARG A 77 16.41 0.34 4.18
N ALA A 78 16.29 1.51 4.83
CA ALA A 78 15.21 1.79 5.77
C ALA A 78 14.96 3.30 5.92
N SER A 79 13.70 3.68 6.11
CA SER A 79 13.36 5.04 6.53
C SER A 79 13.59 5.16 8.04
N ILE A 80 14.59 5.95 8.42
CA ILE A 80 14.87 6.27 9.81
C ILE A 80 14.09 7.49 10.29
N THR A 81 13.46 8.19 9.35
CA THR A 81 12.58 9.35 9.59
C THR A 81 11.10 8.99 9.70
N ASP A 82 10.76 7.72 9.48
CA ASP A 82 9.42 7.17 9.63
C ASP A 82 8.92 7.27 11.08
N GLY A 83 8.09 8.29 11.35
CA GLY A 83 7.57 8.63 12.68
C GLY A 83 6.05 8.72 12.70
N TYR A 84 5.53 9.86 13.16
CA TYR A 84 4.09 10.16 13.14
C TYR A 84 3.50 10.11 11.72
N ALA A 85 4.28 10.53 10.74
CA ALA A 85 3.88 10.57 9.35
C ALA A 85 5.05 10.25 8.42
N VAL A 86 4.74 9.62 7.28
CA VAL A 86 5.71 9.20 6.28
C VAL A 86 6.03 10.39 5.37
N PRO A 87 7.28 10.87 5.31
CA PRO A 87 7.63 11.91 4.35
C PRO A 87 7.40 11.34 2.94
N LEU A 88 6.51 11.95 2.17
CA LEU A 88 6.27 11.51 0.80
C LEU A 88 7.22 12.25 -0.13
N GLY A 89 7.87 11.50 -1.02
CA GLY A 89 8.70 12.08 -2.07
C GLY A 89 7.89 12.85 -3.12
N PRO A 90 8.56 13.27 -4.23
CA PRO A 90 7.95 14.05 -5.30
C PRO A 90 6.65 13.44 -5.80
N TYR A 91 5.70 14.34 -6.09
CA TYR A 91 4.35 13.97 -6.51
C TYR A 91 3.95 14.66 -7.81
N LYS A 92 2.88 14.15 -8.41
CA LYS A 92 2.23 14.78 -9.56
C LYS A 92 0.73 14.73 -9.42
N TYR A 93 0.10 15.84 -9.81
CA TYR A 93 -1.33 15.89 -10.07
C TYR A 93 -1.64 15.31 -11.45
N LEU A 94 -2.66 14.45 -11.51
CA LEU A 94 -3.23 13.94 -12.75
C LEU A 94 -4.64 14.51 -12.93
N ASP A 95 -5.50 13.78 -13.65
CA ASP A 95 -6.85 14.22 -13.95
C ASP A 95 -7.77 14.14 -12.72
N PRO A 96 -8.85 14.94 -12.71
CA PRO A 96 -9.96 14.75 -11.78
C PRO A 96 -10.53 13.34 -11.86
N THR A 97 -10.81 12.75 -10.70
CA THR A 97 -11.39 11.42 -10.55
C THR A 97 -12.66 11.47 -9.71
N SER A 98 -13.59 10.55 -9.98
CA SER A 98 -14.82 10.37 -9.22
C SER A 98 -14.71 9.29 -8.14
N GLY A 99 -13.53 8.70 -7.93
CA GLY A 99 -13.37 7.54 -7.08
C GLY A 99 -11.92 7.16 -6.78
N SER A 100 -11.72 5.92 -6.37
CA SER A 100 -10.43 5.40 -5.92
C SER A 100 -9.55 5.00 -7.11
N PRO A 101 -8.26 5.38 -7.11
CA PRO A 101 -7.28 4.84 -8.04
C PRO A 101 -6.93 3.37 -7.72
N SER A 102 -6.36 2.68 -8.69
CA SER A 102 -5.71 1.39 -8.51
C SER A 102 -4.36 1.36 -9.22
N LEU A 103 -3.34 0.84 -8.54
CA LEU A 103 -1.96 0.77 -9.01
C LEU A 103 -1.53 -0.68 -9.19
N THR A 104 -0.75 -0.95 -10.23
CA THR A 104 -0.01 -2.20 -10.37
C THR A 104 1.26 -2.01 -11.19
N ALA A 105 2.20 -2.95 -11.09
CA ALA A 105 3.43 -2.94 -11.86
C ALA A 105 3.58 -4.22 -12.69
N ILE A 106 4.06 -4.07 -13.92
CA ILE A 106 4.39 -5.19 -14.82
C ILE A 106 5.70 -4.86 -15.55
N GLY A 107 6.73 -5.66 -15.31
CA GLY A 107 8.07 -5.37 -15.80
C GLY A 107 8.58 -4.03 -15.26
N SER A 108 9.07 -3.15 -16.13
CA SER A 108 9.53 -1.81 -15.77
C SER A 108 8.45 -0.72 -15.83
N ASN A 109 7.19 -1.11 -16.00
CA ASN A 109 6.07 -0.20 -16.14
C ASN A 109 5.18 -0.21 -14.89
N ILE A 110 4.69 0.96 -14.52
CA ILE A 110 3.59 1.13 -13.56
C ILE A 110 2.33 1.54 -14.31
N PHE A 111 1.21 0.95 -13.93
CA PHE A 111 -0.10 1.20 -14.48
C PHE A 111 -1.01 1.75 -13.38
N LEU A 112 -1.63 2.89 -13.67
CA LEU A 112 -2.62 3.53 -12.82
C LEU A 112 -3.97 3.51 -13.54
N VAL A 113 -4.96 2.86 -12.93
CA VAL A 113 -6.34 2.80 -13.42
C VAL A 113 -7.23 3.60 -12.49
N TYR A 114 -8.12 4.42 -13.03
CA TYR A 114 -9.01 5.25 -12.22
C TYR A 114 -10.34 5.55 -12.93
N PRO A 115 -11.41 5.77 -12.15
CA PRO A 115 -12.67 6.28 -12.66
C PRO A 115 -12.57 7.78 -12.96
N VAL A 116 -13.15 8.21 -14.07
CA VAL A 116 -13.06 9.61 -14.51
C VAL A 116 -14.21 10.42 -13.93
N ALA A 117 -13.86 11.57 -13.36
CA ALA A 117 -14.82 12.61 -13.08
C ALA A 117 -15.46 13.13 -14.38
N SER A 118 -16.77 13.04 -14.50
CA SER A 118 -17.52 13.81 -15.50
C SER A 118 -18.29 14.91 -14.77
N GLY A 119 -18.29 16.14 -15.28
CA GLY A 119 -18.89 17.31 -14.62
C GLY A 119 -17.97 17.99 -13.60
N ASP A 120 -18.56 18.88 -12.78
CA ASP A 120 -17.85 19.75 -11.83
C ASP A 120 -17.18 18.94 -10.70
N PRO A 121 -15.83 18.88 -10.65
CA PRO A 121 -15.10 18.14 -9.62
C PRO A 121 -15.42 18.61 -8.20
N LEU A 122 -15.81 19.87 -7.99
CA LEU A 122 -16.09 20.41 -6.66
C LEU A 122 -17.30 19.78 -5.97
N ARG A 123 -18.13 19.05 -6.73
CA ARG A 123 -19.37 18.47 -6.21
C ARG A 123 -19.23 17.03 -5.74
N PHE A 124 -18.07 16.41 -5.95
CA PHE A 124 -17.88 15.01 -5.56
C PHE A 124 -17.39 14.94 -4.12
N SER A 125 -18.24 14.44 -3.24
CA SER A 125 -17.97 14.36 -1.79
C SER A 125 -18.13 12.95 -1.21
N THR A 126 -18.35 11.95 -2.06
CA THR A 126 -18.46 10.55 -1.65
C THR A 126 -17.27 9.70 -2.12
N PRO A 127 -17.06 8.49 -1.54
CA PRO A 127 -15.98 7.60 -1.94
C PRO A 127 -15.99 7.15 -3.40
N PHE A 128 -17.17 7.10 -4.01
CA PHE A 128 -17.35 6.84 -5.44
C PHE A 128 -18.62 7.51 -5.96
N GLU A 129 -18.48 8.39 -6.94
CA GLU A 129 -19.61 9.06 -7.59
C GLU A 129 -19.97 8.37 -8.91
N THR A 130 -21.12 7.68 -8.91
CA THR A 130 -21.74 7.12 -10.12
C THR A 130 -22.63 8.13 -10.83
N ARG A 131 -22.68 8.06 -12.17
CA ARG A 131 -23.72 8.71 -12.99
C ARG A 131 -24.61 7.70 -13.71
N ARG A 132 -25.73 8.17 -14.24
CA ARG A 132 -26.63 7.35 -15.09
C ARG A 132 -25.83 6.75 -16.25
N GLY A 133 -25.78 5.42 -16.35
CA GLY A 133 -24.98 4.70 -17.34
C GLY A 133 -23.55 4.34 -16.89
N GLY A 134 -23.16 4.65 -15.65
CA GLY A 134 -21.84 4.38 -15.09
C GLY A 134 -20.78 5.41 -15.51
N VAL A 135 -19.55 5.21 -15.02
CA VAL A 135 -18.40 6.09 -15.30
C VAL A 135 -17.39 5.44 -16.25
N ALA A 136 -16.59 6.28 -16.90
CA ALA A 136 -15.46 5.85 -17.71
C ALA A 136 -14.29 5.40 -16.82
N LEU A 137 -13.48 4.45 -17.31
CA LEU A 137 -12.21 4.09 -16.71
C LEU A 137 -11.08 4.47 -17.65
N LYS A 138 -10.04 5.08 -17.07
CA LYS A 138 -8.84 5.47 -17.81
C LYS A 138 -7.60 4.83 -17.22
N LEU A 139 -6.58 4.74 -18.06
CA LEU A 139 -5.27 4.20 -17.75
C LEU A 139 -4.20 5.26 -18.01
N ARG A 140 -3.33 5.43 -17.02
CA ARG A 140 -2.04 6.11 -17.18
C ARG A 140 -0.93 5.07 -17.00
N GLN A 141 0.12 5.21 -17.80
CA GLN A 141 1.31 4.36 -17.73
C GLN A 141 2.54 5.20 -17.43
N PHE A 142 3.41 4.66 -16.57
CA PHE A 142 4.69 5.23 -16.22
C PHE A 142 5.79 4.24 -16.66
N ILE A 143 6.63 4.63 -17.60
CA ILE A 143 7.77 3.86 -18.10
C ILE A 143 9.01 4.20 -17.28
N ASN A 144 9.74 3.18 -16.84
CA ASN A 144 11.01 3.32 -16.10
C ASN A 144 10.96 4.42 -15.02
N PRO A 145 10.00 4.38 -14.09
CA PRO A 145 9.75 5.51 -13.21
C PRO A 145 10.84 5.72 -12.14
N ARG A 146 11.92 4.92 -12.15
CA ARG A 146 13.16 5.15 -11.39
C ARG A 146 14.02 6.27 -11.98
N LEU A 147 13.82 6.64 -13.25
CA LEU A 147 14.60 7.67 -13.94
C LEU A 147 13.92 9.04 -13.81
N SER A 148 14.38 9.82 -12.81
CA SER A 148 14.26 11.28 -12.66
C SER A 148 12.89 11.92 -12.35
N SER A 149 12.99 13.06 -11.67
CA SER A 149 11.96 13.97 -11.14
C SER A 149 11.26 14.82 -12.21
N THR A 150 11.56 14.60 -13.49
CA THR A 150 10.98 15.34 -14.62
C THR A 150 9.74 14.63 -15.19
N GLU A 151 9.06 15.25 -16.15
CA GLU A 151 7.90 14.70 -16.88
C GLU A 151 8.18 13.43 -17.69
N ASP A 152 9.45 13.03 -17.74
CA ASP A 152 9.91 11.87 -18.47
C ASP A 152 9.23 10.59 -17.95
N GLY A 153 8.72 9.81 -18.91
CA GLY A 153 8.17 8.48 -18.68
C GLY A 153 6.66 8.40 -18.41
N ILE A 154 5.87 9.48 -18.38
CA ILE A 154 4.39 9.34 -18.34
C ILE A 154 3.84 9.27 -19.77
N LEU A 155 3.20 8.17 -20.12
CA LEU A 155 2.52 8.07 -21.41
C LEU A 155 1.18 8.82 -21.42
N PRO A 156 0.70 9.23 -22.62
CA PRO A 156 -0.64 9.74 -22.79
C PRO A 156 -1.69 8.82 -22.19
N GLU A 157 -2.76 9.42 -21.70
CA GLU A 157 -3.90 8.73 -21.16
C GLU A 157 -4.54 7.80 -22.19
N GLN A 158 -4.96 6.63 -21.73
CA GLN A 158 -5.70 5.69 -22.57
C GLN A 158 -7.07 5.45 -21.96
N THR A 159 -8.11 5.50 -22.79
CA THR A 159 -9.46 5.12 -22.35
C THR A 159 -9.56 3.60 -22.35
N LEU A 160 -9.73 2.99 -21.18
CA LEU A 160 -9.96 1.55 -21.05
C LEU A 160 -11.42 1.19 -21.26
N LEU A 161 -12.31 1.98 -20.64
CA LEU A 161 -13.75 1.81 -20.70
C LEU A 161 -14.40 3.18 -20.87
N ARG A 162 -15.29 3.32 -21.85
CA ARG A 162 -15.97 4.60 -22.11
C ARG A 162 -17.09 4.92 -21.12
N SER A 163 -17.74 3.90 -20.57
CA SER A 163 -18.82 4.00 -19.59
C SER A 163 -19.17 2.62 -19.03
N GLY A 164 -19.90 2.57 -17.92
CA GLY A 164 -20.49 1.33 -17.38
C GLY A 164 -19.89 0.84 -16.06
N ALA A 165 -18.79 1.43 -15.59
CA ALA A 165 -18.30 1.15 -14.24
C ALA A 165 -19.23 1.79 -13.19
N SER A 166 -19.60 1.01 -12.18
CA SER A 166 -20.46 1.42 -11.07
C SER A 166 -19.74 1.44 -9.72
N GLY A 167 -18.48 1.05 -9.68
CA GLY A 167 -17.63 1.10 -8.50
C GLY A 167 -16.15 1.21 -8.85
N ASN A 168 -15.31 1.21 -7.81
CA ASN A 168 -13.87 1.37 -7.93
C ASN A 168 -13.21 0.20 -8.70
N PRO A 169 -12.26 0.48 -9.61
CA PRO A 169 -11.49 -0.55 -10.27
C PRO A 169 -10.42 -1.13 -9.33
N THR A 170 -10.00 -2.35 -9.62
CA THR A 170 -8.77 -2.97 -9.08
C THR A 170 -7.94 -3.49 -10.25
N ALA A 171 -6.63 -3.26 -10.20
CA ALA A 171 -5.69 -3.63 -11.26
C ALA A 171 -4.60 -4.55 -10.70
N GLN A 172 -4.23 -5.57 -11.45
CA GLN A 172 -3.18 -6.51 -11.07
C GLN A 172 -2.39 -6.98 -12.28
N GLY A 173 -1.06 -6.98 -12.15
CA GLY A 173 -0.16 -7.64 -13.09
C GLY A 173 -0.25 -9.15 -12.97
N PHE A 174 -0.47 -9.84 -14.08
CA PHE A 174 -0.56 -11.28 -14.19
C PHE A 174 0.23 -11.77 -15.41
N GLY A 175 1.45 -12.27 -15.18
CA GLY A 175 2.40 -12.52 -16.27
C GLY A 175 2.72 -11.23 -17.04
N ASN A 176 2.59 -11.26 -18.37
CA ASN A 176 2.67 -10.08 -19.24
C ASN A 176 1.31 -9.45 -19.52
N ARG A 177 0.35 -9.59 -18.59
CA ARG A 177 -1.01 -9.06 -18.76
C ARG A 177 -1.37 -8.11 -17.63
N LEU A 178 -2.10 -7.06 -17.99
CA LEU A 178 -2.78 -6.17 -17.06
C LEU A 178 -4.22 -6.68 -16.92
N ALA A 179 -4.57 -7.18 -15.74
CA ALA A 179 -5.95 -7.50 -15.39
C ALA A 179 -6.58 -6.31 -14.66
N VAL A 180 -7.77 -5.88 -15.08
CA VAL A 180 -8.55 -4.84 -14.41
C VAL A 180 -9.95 -5.39 -14.16
N ALA A 181 -10.35 -5.47 -12.89
CA ALA A 181 -11.70 -5.83 -12.50
C ALA A 181 -12.44 -4.62 -11.91
N PHE A 182 -13.75 -4.54 -12.12
CA PHE A 182 -14.57 -3.46 -11.59
C PHE A 182 -16.05 -3.89 -11.45
N PRO A 183 -16.80 -3.30 -10.50
CA PRO A 183 -18.25 -3.42 -10.47
C PRO A 183 -18.86 -2.69 -11.67
N GLY A 184 -19.82 -3.33 -12.35
CA GLY A 184 -20.54 -2.81 -13.50
C GLY A 184 -22.01 -2.50 -13.19
N SER A 185 -22.71 -1.93 -14.17
CA SER A 185 -24.16 -1.69 -14.07
C SER A 185 -24.94 -2.97 -13.77
N GLY A 186 -26.03 -2.86 -12.99
CA GLY A 186 -26.88 -3.99 -12.64
C GLY A 186 -26.24 -4.99 -11.66
N GLY A 187 -25.19 -4.58 -10.94
CA GLY A 187 -24.49 -5.44 -9.97
C GLY A 187 -23.59 -6.49 -10.60
N SER A 188 -23.28 -6.37 -11.89
CA SER A 188 -22.34 -7.26 -12.59
C SER A 188 -20.90 -7.01 -12.13
N VAL A 189 -20.04 -8.03 -12.27
CA VAL A 189 -18.59 -7.86 -12.16
C VAL A 189 -17.97 -8.08 -13.52
N ALA A 190 -17.18 -7.11 -13.97
CA ALA A 190 -16.45 -7.17 -15.22
C ALA A 190 -14.95 -7.34 -14.97
N LEU A 191 -14.30 -8.15 -15.81
CA LEU A 191 -12.85 -8.32 -15.89
C LEU A 191 -12.40 -7.99 -17.31
N MET A 192 -11.37 -7.16 -17.43
CA MET A 192 -10.70 -6.88 -18.69
C MET A 192 -9.22 -7.23 -18.57
N MET A 193 -8.66 -7.83 -19.63
CA MET A 193 -7.25 -8.25 -19.65
C MET A 193 -6.56 -7.76 -20.92
N TRP A 194 -5.47 -7.00 -20.76
CA TRP A 194 -4.63 -6.53 -21.86
C TRP A 194 -3.30 -7.27 -21.83
N ARG A 195 -2.73 -7.57 -23.00
CA ARG A 195 -1.30 -7.87 -23.08
C ARG A 195 -0.53 -6.58 -22.85
N THR A 196 0.63 -6.68 -22.21
CA THR A 196 1.55 -5.57 -22.02
C THR A 196 2.84 -5.82 -22.77
N SER A 197 3.43 -4.72 -23.22
CA SER A 197 4.76 -4.62 -23.80
C SER A 197 5.52 -3.51 -23.06
N PRO A 198 6.83 -3.38 -23.25
CA PRO A 198 7.57 -2.22 -22.74
C PRO A 198 6.96 -0.88 -23.19
N ALA A 199 6.41 -0.82 -24.41
CA ALA A 199 5.75 0.35 -24.97
C ALA A 199 4.30 0.58 -24.45
N GLY A 200 3.75 -0.37 -23.70
CA GLY A 200 2.43 -0.27 -23.08
C GLY A 200 1.45 -1.38 -23.39
N ILE A 201 0.16 -1.13 -23.16
CA ILE A 201 -0.91 -2.11 -23.41
C ILE A 201 -1.11 -2.35 -24.91
N VAL A 202 -1.41 -3.59 -25.27
CA VAL A 202 -1.62 -4.03 -26.65
C VAL A 202 -3.04 -4.56 -26.80
N GLY A 203 -3.74 -4.06 -27.82
CA GLY A 203 -5.09 -4.51 -28.19
C GLY A 203 -6.22 -3.79 -27.44
N ARG A 204 -7.46 -4.16 -27.79
CA ARG A 204 -8.70 -3.65 -27.16
C ARG A 204 -9.54 -4.84 -26.69
N PRO A 205 -9.37 -5.31 -25.45
CA PRO A 205 -10.16 -6.40 -24.91
C PRO A 205 -11.60 -5.93 -24.70
N SER A 206 -12.53 -6.89 -24.79
CA SER A 206 -13.91 -6.69 -24.36
C SER A 206 -14.05 -7.10 -22.89
N PRO A 207 -14.96 -6.47 -22.13
CA PRO A 207 -15.26 -6.91 -20.78
C PRO A 207 -15.77 -8.35 -20.76
N ILE A 208 -15.17 -9.17 -19.89
CA ILE A 208 -15.66 -10.50 -19.54
C ILE A 208 -16.51 -10.33 -18.28
N PHE A 209 -17.79 -10.64 -18.36
CA PHE A 209 -18.68 -10.62 -17.20
C PHE A 209 -18.54 -11.93 -16.41
N ILE A 210 -18.54 -11.83 -15.09
CA ILE A 210 -18.43 -12.97 -14.16
C ILE A 210 -19.81 -13.23 -13.54
N PRO A 211 -20.63 -14.14 -14.10
CA PRO A 211 -22.03 -14.29 -13.71
C PRO A 211 -22.21 -14.70 -12.25
N SER A 212 -21.30 -15.53 -11.74
CA SER A 212 -21.30 -16.03 -10.35
C SER A 212 -21.15 -14.94 -9.28
N LEU A 213 -20.75 -13.72 -9.66
CA LEU A 213 -20.61 -12.57 -8.78
C LEU A 213 -21.70 -11.52 -8.96
N THR A 214 -22.64 -11.73 -9.89
CA THR A 214 -23.67 -10.75 -10.23
C THR A 214 -24.67 -10.57 -9.09
N GLY A 215 -24.96 -9.32 -8.74
CA GLY A 215 -25.87 -8.96 -7.65
C GLY A 215 -25.20 -8.95 -6.27
N TYR A 216 -23.95 -9.39 -6.17
CA TYR A 216 -23.23 -9.52 -4.90
C TYR A 216 -22.07 -8.53 -4.74
N ALA A 217 -21.61 -7.86 -5.79
CA ALA A 217 -20.37 -7.08 -5.70
C ALA A 217 -20.62 -5.56 -5.74
N SER A 218 -20.36 -4.87 -4.62
CA SER A 218 -20.19 -3.41 -4.63
C SER A 218 -18.72 -2.99 -4.76
N GLN A 219 -17.80 -3.89 -4.41
CA GLN A 219 -16.37 -3.70 -4.58
C GLN A 219 -15.67 -5.02 -4.89
N VAL A 220 -14.57 -4.93 -5.64
CA VAL A 220 -13.76 -6.06 -6.06
C VAL A 220 -12.28 -5.83 -5.77
N SER A 221 -11.55 -6.91 -5.54
CA SER A 221 -10.10 -6.93 -5.32
C SER A 221 -9.47 -8.08 -6.11
N LEU A 222 -8.30 -7.85 -6.69
CA LEU A 222 -7.52 -8.87 -7.40
C LEU A 222 -6.27 -9.24 -6.61
N ALA A 223 -5.87 -10.51 -6.70
CA ALA A 223 -4.57 -10.97 -6.23
C ALA A 223 -4.00 -12.01 -7.20
N VAL A 224 -2.68 -12.09 -7.27
CA VAL A 224 -1.98 -13.08 -8.09
C VAL A 224 -1.10 -13.93 -7.20
N SER A 225 -1.42 -15.24 -7.13
CA SER A 225 -0.50 -16.21 -6.53
C SER A 225 0.65 -16.48 -7.49
N GLY A 226 1.80 -16.87 -6.97
CA GLY A 226 2.95 -17.20 -7.78
C GLY A 226 4.20 -17.48 -6.96
N PRO A 227 5.32 -17.80 -7.63
CA PRO A 227 6.60 -18.02 -6.97
C PRO A 227 7.12 -16.73 -6.33
N ARG A 228 8.11 -16.86 -5.44
CA ARG A 228 8.86 -15.72 -4.89
C ARG A 228 9.47 -14.89 -6.01
N SER A 229 9.43 -13.56 -5.86
CA SER A 229 10.06 -12.65 -6.82
C SER A 229 11.59 -12.65 -6.71
N TRP A 230 12.10 -13.01 -5.54
CA TRP A 230 13.53 -13.09 -5.21
C TRP A 230 13.85 -14.45 -4.58
N LEU A 231 14.85 -15.14 -5.11
CA LEU A 231 15.49 -16.30 -4.48
C LEU A 231 16.94 -15.90 -4.16
N PRO A 232 17.42 -16.07 -2.91
CA PRO A 232 18.85 -15.99 -2.66
C PRO A 232 19.57 -17.04 -3.50
N ASP A 233 20.77 -16.71 -3.98
CA ASP A 233 21.64 -17.66 -4.68
C ASP A 233 21.82 -18.93 -3.83
N GLY A 234 21.55 -20.10 -4.43
CA GLY A 234 21.75 -21.41 -3.79
C GLY A 234 20.57 -21.95 -2.95
N VAL A 235 19.43 -21.23 -2.83
CA VAL A 235 18.25 -21.75 -2.12
C VAL A 235 17.24 -22.36 -3.10
N SER A 236 17.16 -23.69 -3.13
CA SER A 236 15.99 -24.35 -3.73
C SER A 236 14.76 -24.09 -2.86
N PRO A 237 13.61 -23.70 -3.44
CA PRO A 237 12.39 -23.55 -2.67
C PRO A 237 12.00 -24.91 -2.08
N GLY A 238 12.10 -25.06 -0.77
CA GLY A 238 11.66 -26.26 -0.04
C GLY A 238 10.14 -26.48 -0.07
N LEU A 239 9.39 -25.54 -0.65
CA LEU A 239 7.95 -25.63 -0.88
C LEU A 239 7.67 -25.56 -2.39
N PRO A 240 6.82 -26.45 -2.95
CA PRO A 240 6.37 -26.31 -4.33
C PRO A 240 5.68 -24.96 -4.49
N SER A 241 6.19 -24.10 -5.38
CA SER A 241 5.56 -22.82 -5.67
C SER A 241 4.24 -23.06 -6.39
N PRO A 242 3.11 -22.47 -5.93
CA PRO A 242 1.86 -22.54 -6.65
C PRO A 242 2.02 -21.87 -8.02
N PRO A 243 1.33 -22.37 -9.05
CA PRO A 243 1.37 -21.76 -10.36
C PRO A 243 0.80 -20.33 -10.29
N ASN A 244 1.19 -19.51 -11.27
CA ASN A 244 0.61 -18.17 -11.42
C ASN A 244 -0.90 -18.31 -11.64
N ARG A 245 -1.70 -17.87 -10.65
CA ARG A 245 -3.17 -17.88 -10.73
C ARG A 245 -3.69 -16.49 -10.37
N LEU A 246 -4.69 -16.04 -11.11
CA LEU A 246 -5.38 -14.78 -10.84
C LEU A 246 -6.62 -15.09 -10.00
N TRP A 247 -6.79 -14.37 -8.90
CA TRP A 247 -7.90 -14.54 -7.98
C TRP A 247 -8.70 -13.25 -7.92
N LEU A 248 -10.02 -13.37 -8.07
CA LEU A 248 -10.96 -12.27 -8.01
C LEU A 248 -11.84 -12.41 -6.78
N PHE A 249 -11.81 -11.40 -5.93
CA PHE A 249 -12.61 -11.29 -4.73
C PHE A 249 -13.69 -10.24 -4.94
N ALA A 250 -14.92 -10.55 -4.53
CA ALA A 250 -16.04 -9.62 -4.50
C ALA A 250 -16.61 -9.54 -3.09
N TRP A 251 -16.80 -8.32 -2.61
CA TRP A 251 -17.44 -8.04 -1.33
C TRP A 251 -18.87 -7.55 -1.53
N SER A 252 -19.77 -8.10 -0.70
CA SER A 252 -21.19 -7.81 -0.68
C SER A 252 -21.57 -6.98 0.54
N PRO A 253 -22.15 -5.78 0.37
CA PRO A 253 -22.64 -4.98 1.48
C PRO A 253 -23.91 -5.57 2.10
N ALA A 254 -24.63 -6.44 1.39
CA ALA A 254 -25.91 -6.99 1.84
C ALA A 254 -25.75 -7.99 2.99
N ASP A 255 -24.68 -8.79 2.96
CA ASP A 255 -24.38 -9.84 3.94
C ASP A 255 -22.97 -9.74 4.55
N GLY A 256 -22.17 -8.75 4.15
CA GLY A 256 -20.75 -8.64 4.51
C GLY A 256 -19.89 -9.78 3.93
N GLY A 257 -20.46 -10.58 3.03
CA GLY A 257 -19.85 -11.79 2.52
C GLY A 257 -18.76 -11.52 1.47
N ILE A 258 -17.77 -12.40 1.43
CA ILE A 258 -16.71 -12.39 0.44
C ILE A 258 -16.90 -13.60 -0.48
N ARG A 259 -16.95 -13.36 -1.79
CA ARG A 259 -16.99 -14.40 -2.82
C ARG A 259 -15.68 -14.38 -3.61
N VAL A 260 -15.19 -15.55 -3.98
CA VAL A 260 -13.88 -15.71 -4.62
C VAL A 260 -14.03 -16.54 -5.88
N VAL A 261 -13.33 -16.14 -6.94
CA VAL A 261 -13.26 -16.90 -8.19
C VAL A 261 -11.80 -16.99 -8.61
N GLU A 262 -11.36 -18.20 -8.96
CA GLU A 262 -10.09 -18.40 -9.64
C GLU A 262 -10.28 -18.17 -11.15
N ILE A 263 -9.41 -17.35 -11.73
CA ILE A 263 -9.31 -17.11 -13.16
C ILE A 263 -8.03 -17.80 -13.66
N SER A 264 -8.22 -18.91 -14.36
CA SER A 264 -7.12 -19.70 -14.94
C SER A 264 -6.71 -19.14 -16.32
N ASP A 265 -5.41 -19.19 -16.62
CA ASP A 265 -4.87 -18.86 -17.95
C ASP A 265 -4.86 -20.11 -18.83
N THR A 266 -6.00 -20.51 -19.38
CA THR A 266 -6.08 -21.71 -20.24
C THR A 266 -5.84 -21.44 -21.72
N SER A 267 -5.41 -20.23 -22.13
CA SER A 267 -5.12 -19.95 -23.55
C SER A 267 -3.76 -19.28 -23.75
N GLY A 268 -2.73 -20.14 -23.84
CA GLY A 268 -1.45 -19.77 -24.46
C GLY A 268 -1.59 -19.25 -25.89
N GLU A 269 -2.74 -19.45 -26.55
CA GLU A 269 -3.08 -18.87 -27.85
C GLU A 269 -4.50 -18.30 -27.84
N MET A 270 -4.64 -16.99 -27.98
CA MET A 270 -5.89 -16.38 -28.47
C MET A 270 -5.62 -15.85 -29.87
N SER A 271 -6.11 -16.61 -30.85
CA SER A 271 -6.43 -16.14 -32.19
C SER A 271 -7.19 -14.81 -32.11
N SER A 272 -7.04 -13.96 -33.14
CA SER A 272 -7.60 -12.61 -33.31
C SER A 272 -9.14 -12.50 -33.28
N SER A 273 -9.84 -13.50 -32.78
CA SER A 273 -11.28 -13.52 -32.54
C SER A 273 -11.55 -13.41 -31.04
N THR A 274 -12.29 -12.38 -30.67
CA THR A 274 -12.84 -12.08 -29.33
C THR A 274 -13.01 -13.32 -28.44
N PRO A 275 -12.42 -13.37 -27.22
CA PRO A 275 -12.69 -14.47 -26.30
C PRO A 275 -14.17 -14.48 -25.94
N ARG A 276 -14.91 -15.45 -26.47
CA ARG A 276 -16.19 -15.85 -25.90
C ARG A 276 -15.88 -16.79 -24.75
N PRO A 277 -16.46 -16.58 -23.55
CA PRO A 277 -16.51 -17.65 -22.56
C PRO A 277 -17.24 -18.80 -23.26
N ARG A 278 -16.55 -19.91 -23.53
CA ARG A 278 -17.27 -21.15 -23.79
C ARG A 278 -18.09 -21.39 -22.54
N SER A 279 -19.35 -21.75 -22.70
CA SER A 279 -20.29 -22.12 -21.64
C SER A 279 -19.88 -23.42 -20.92
N GLY A 280 -18.62 -23.50 -20.50
CA GLY A 280 -17.93 -24.70 -20.04
C GLY A 280 -16.45 -24.50 -19.70
N ASP A 281 -15.82 -23.37 -20.04
CA ASP A 281 -14.46 -23.05 -19.56
C ASP A 281 -14.60 -22.50 -18.14
N ALA A 282 -14.58 -23.41 -17.18
CA ALA A 282 -14.78 -23.13 -15.77
C ALA A 282 -13.76 -22.09 -15.28
N ALA A 283 -14.25 -20.87 -15.02
CA ALA A 283 -13.92 -20.26 -13.75
C ALA A 283 -14.14 -21.36 -12.70
N HIS A 284 -13.07 -21.96 -12.19
CA HIS A 284 -13.20 -22.91 -11.09
C HIS A 284 -13.77 -22.10 -9.94
N GLN A 285 -15.08 -22.25 -9.74
CA GLN A 285 -15.81 -21.57 -8.69
C GLN A 285 -15.36 -22.22 -7.38
N VAL A 286 -14.35 -21.64 -6.75
CA VAL A 286 -14.07 -21.90 -5.35
C VAL A 286 -15.10 -21.08 -4.58
N THR A 287 -16.30 -21.63 -4.41
CA THR A 287 -17.31 -21.01 -3.54
C THR A 287 -16.74 -20.99 -2.13
N TYR A 288 -16.34 -19.79 -1.70
CA TYR A 288 -16.15 -19.48 -0.29
C TYR A 288 -17.54 -19.34 0.35
N PRO A 289 -17.81 -19.92 1.54
CA PRO A 289 -16.86 -20.41 2.54
C PRO A 289 -16.40 -21.86 2.36
N PRO A 290 -15.26 -22.27 2.96
CA PRO A 290 -14.86 -23.66 2.98
C PRO A 290 -15.95 -24.52 3.64
N SER A 291 -16.32 -25.62 3.00
CA SER A 291 -17.10 -26.66 3.67
C SER A 291 -16.21 -27.42 4.67
N ALA A 292 -16.72 -27.49 5.90
CA ALA A 292 -16.23 -28.20 7.09
C ALA A 292 -14.98 -27.62 7.78
N GLY A 293 -15.22 -26.77 8.79
CA GLY A 293 -14.30 -26.54 9.92
C GLY A 293 -13.62 -25.16 10.00
N GLY A 294 -13.55 -24.41 8.90
CA GLY A 294 -13.06 -23.02 8.90
C GLY A 294 -14.23 -22.04 8.82
N GLY A 295 -14.26 -21.03 9.69
CA GLY A 295 -15.34 -20.02 9.70
C GLY A 295 -15.47 -19.24 8.39
N VAL A 296 -16.67 -18.72 8.14
CA VAL A 296 -16.92 -17.75 7.05
C VAL A 296 -16.20 -16.45 7.40
N VAL A 297 -15.17 -16.09 6.64
CA VAL A 297 -14.54 -14.76 6.71
C VAL A 297 -15.52 -13.75 6.11
N THR A 298 -16.00 -12.83 6.94
CA THR A 298 -16.85 -11.70 6.57
C THR A 298 -16.11 -10.39 6.82
N SER A 299 -16.64 -9.31 6.27
CA SER A 299 -16.10 -7.97 6.47
C SER A 299 -17.22 -6.94 6.52
N ALA A 300 -17.15 -6.02 7.49
CA ALA A 300 -18.10 -4.92 7.65
C ALA A 300 -18.00 -3.86 6.53
N SER A 301 -16.88 -3.82 5.82
CA SER A 301 -16.63 -2.91 4.70
C SER A 301 -15.74 -3.58 3.64
N PRO A 302 -15.55 -2.97 2.46
CA PRO A 302 -14.75 -3.56 1.38
C PRO A 302 -13.36 -4.03 1.80
N ILE A 303 -12.84 -5.09 1.18
CA ILE A 303 -11.61 -5.76 1.61
C ILE A 303 -10.38 -5.39 0.77
N GLY A 304 -9.20 -5.59 1.35
CA GLY A 304 -7.91 -5.53 0.65
C GLY A 304 -7.35 -6.95 0.51
N VAL A 305 -6.69 -7.25 -0.61
CA VAL A 305 -6.08 -8.57 -0.82
C VAL A 305 -4.67 -8.43 -1.39
N ALA A 306 -3.74 -9.26 -0.91
CA ALA A 306 -2.45 -9.49 -1.54
C ALA A 306 -2.01 -10.95 -1.35
N PHE A 307 -1.04 -11.39 -2.14
CA PHE A 307 -0.45 -12.72 -1.98
C PHE A 307 0.94 -12.61 -1.35
N ASN A 308 1.15 -13.27 -0.22
CA ASN A 308 2.46 -13.40 0.39
C ASN A 308 3.21 -14.55 -0.29
N ARG A 309 4.15 -14.21 -1.17
CA ARG A 309 4.99 -15.19 -1.88
C ARG A 309 6.03 -15.85 -0.98
N THR A 310 6.36 -15.22 0.14
CA THR A 310 7.32 -15.77 1.10
C THR A 310 6.71 -16.94 1.86
N THR A 311 5.48 -16.79 2.35
CA THR A 311 4.76 -17.82 3.11
C THR A 311 3.77 -18.64 2.28
N GLN A 312 3.55 -18.26 1.02
CA GLN A 312 2.60 -18.90 0.09
C GLN A 312 1.15 -18.86 0.58
N LYS A 313 0.76 -17.72 1.17
CA LYS A 313 -0.59 -17.48 1.71
C LYS A 313 -1.25 -16.28 1.06
N MET A 314 -2.58 -16.32 0.95
CA MET A 314 -3.36 -15.13 0.63
C MET A 314 -3.55 -14.30 1.90
N ILE A 315 -3.31 -13.00 1.80
CA ILE A 315 -3.53 -12.03 2.88
C ILE A 315 -4.82 -11.29 2.58
N LEU A 316 -5.83 -11.46 3.42
CA LEU A 316 -7.08 -10.70 3.36
C LEU A 316 -7.14 -9.71 4.51
N VAL A 317 -7.28 -8.42 4.16
CA VAL A 317 -7.53 -7.35 5.14
C VAL A 317 -9.03 -7.11 5.19
N THR A 318 -9.66 -7.59 6.27
CA THR A 318 -11.09 -7.41 6.54
C THR A 318 -11.31 -6.39 7.64
N LYS A 319 -12.59 -6.04 7.85
CA LYS A 319 -13.03 -5.15 8.91
C LYS A 319 -14.03 -5.85 9.81
N THR A 320 -13.84 -5.74 11.11
CA THR A 320 -14.80 -6.24 12.09
C THR A 320 -15.07 -5.21 13.17
N ARG A 321 -16.09 -5.46 13.96
CA ARG A 321 -16.37 -4.70 15.19
C ARG A 321 -15.53 -5.26 16.32
N ILE A 322 -14.78 -4.41 17.01
CA ILE A 322 -14.02 -4.77 18.22
C ILE A 322 -14.39 -3.76 19.31
N GLY A 323 -15.04 -4.24 20.38
CA GLY A 323 -15.57 -3.37 21.44
C GLY A 323 -16.61 -2.39 20.89
N THR A 324 -16.37 -1.09 21.10
CA THR A 324 -17.21 0.00 20.59
C THR A 324 -16.84 0.44 19.18
N SER A 325 -15.73 -0.06 18.64
CA SER A 325 -15.15 0.39 17.40
C SER A 325 -15.62 -0.45 16.22
N ASP A 326 -16.33 0.18 15.30
CA ASP A 326 -16.72 -0.43 14.03
C ASP A 326 -15.58 -0.24 13.02
N HIS A 327 -15.42 -1.19 12.11
CA HIS A 327 -14.42 -1.13 11.04
C HIS A 327 -12.94 -1.22 11.46
N ARG A 328 -12.63 -2.06 12.45
CA ARG A 328 -11.24 -2.39 12.80
C ARG A 328 -10.61 -3.36 11.82
N LEU A 329 -9.41 -3.01 11.35
CA LEU A 329 -8.64 -3.80 10.40
C LEU A 329 -8.17 -5.11 11.03
N GLN A 330 -8.41 -6.22 10.33
CA GLN A 330 -7.92 -7.54 10.66
C GLN A 330 -7.25 -8.19 9.46
N ILE A 331 -6.15 -8.91 9.71
CA ILE A 331 -5.52 -9.79 8.74
C ILE A 331 -6.03 -11.21 8.94
N ASN A 332 -6.54 -11.78 7.86
CA ASN A 332 -6.86 -13.20 7.74
C ASN A 332 -5.89 -13.79 6.73
N GLU A 333 -5.02 -14.69 7.19
CA GLU A 333 -4.13 -15.43 6.31
C GLU A 333 -4.83 -16.70 5.86
N LEU A 334 -4.97 -16.87 4.55
CA LEU A 334 -5.57 -18.05 3.97
C LEU A 334 -4.47 -18.92 3.36
N SER A 335 -4.44 -20.18 3.76
CA SER A 335 -3.62 -21.22 3.15
C SER A 335 -4.45 -22.02 2.16
N LEU A 336 -3.91 -22.33 0.98
CA LEU A 336 -4.57 -23.23 0.03
C LEU A 336 -4.19 -24.68 0.39
N ARG A 337 -5.16 -25.48 0.83
CA ARG A 337 -5.00 -26.90 1.16
C ARG A 337 -6.05 -27.71 0.41
N ASP A 338 -5.62 -28.69 -0.39
CA ASP A 338 -6.52 -29.55 -1.19
C ASP A 338 -7.54 -28.78 -2.03
N GLY A 339 -7.11 -27.66 -2.64
CA GLY A 339 -7.96 -26.78 -3.45
C GLY A 339 -8.96 -25.93 -2.65
N ARG A 340 -8.86 -25.92 -1.31
CA ARG A 340 -9.71 -25.12 -0.41
C ARG A 340 -8.89 -24.11 0.38
N TRP A 341 -9.47 -22.94 0.61
CA TRP A 341 -8.87 -21.94 1.49
C TRP A 341 -9.17 -22.28 2.95
N VAL A 342 -8.12 -22.38 3.75
CA VAL A 342 -8.19 -22.53 5.20
C VAL A 342 -7.69 -21.25 5.84
N SER A 343 -8.54 -20.59 6.62
CA SER A 343 -8.17 -19.39 7.36
C SER A 343 -7.41 -19.74 8.63
N GLU A 344 -6.35 -18.99 8.89
CA GLU A 344 -5.70 -18.91 10.20
C GLU A 344 -6.47 -17.95 11.11
N PRO A 345 -6.20 -17.97 12.43
CA PRO A 345 -6.77 -16.99 13.36
C PRO A 345 -6.47 -15.55 12.92
N ALA A 346 -7.50 -14.72 12.87
CA ALA A 346 -7.36 -13.34 12.47
C ALA A 346 -6.47 -12.55 13.44
N ARG A 347 -5.63 -11.66 12.91
CA ARG A 347 -4.79 -10.74 13.69
C ARG A 347 -5.29 -9.32 13.55
N THR A 348 -5.49 -8.62 14.66
CA THR A 348 -5.82 -7.19 14.63
C THR A 348 -4.61 -6.37 14.19
N VAL A 349 -4.84 -5.37 13.35
CA VAL A 349 -3.80 -4.45 12.87
C VAL A 349 -3.74 -3.21 13.78
N GLY A 350 -2.55 -2.83 14.22
CA GLY A 350 -2.29 -1.51 14.84
C GLY A 350 -2.77 -1.34 16.28
N LEU A 351 -2.87 -2.39 17.10
CA LEU A 351 -3.32 -2.29 18.49
C LEU A 351 -2.31 -1.52 19.36
N SER A 352 -2.49 -0.22 19.55
CA SER A 352 -1.82 0.52 20.63
C SER A 352 -2.70 1.62 21.17
N GLU A 353 -2.51 1.96 22.44
CA GLU A 353 -3.29 2.95 23.20
C GLU A 353 -3.39 4.33 22.52
N ASN A 354 -2.53 4.62 21.52
CA ASN A 354 -2.45 5.92 20.83
C ASN A 354 -2.74 5.90 19.31
N PHE A 355 -2.97 4.73 18.69
CA PHE A 355 -3.08 4.62 17.21
C PHE A 355 -4.27 3.77 16.72
N ASP A 356 -5.38 3.93 17.42
CA ASP A 356 -6.62 3.22 17.20
C ASP A 356 -7.48 3.87 16.09
N TYR A 357 -7.18 3.56 14.83
CA TYR A 357 -7.92 4.13 13.70
C TYR A 357 -8.80 3.10 12.98
N GLU A 358 -10.07 3.46 12.83
CA GLU A 358 -11.09 2.75 12.05
C GLU A 358 -10.96 3.07 10.55
N SER A 359 -11.35 2.14 9.67
CA SER A 359 -11.37 2.38 8.23
C SER A 359 -12.56 1.73 7.53
N ASP A 360 -13.40 2.54 6.91
CA ASP A 360 -14.55 2.12 6.10
C ASP A 360 -14.21 1.91 4.60
N SER A 361 -13.04 2.36 4.15
CA SER A 361 -12.58 2.26 2.76
C SER A 361 -11.95 0.90 2.44
N ALA A 362 -11.90 0.47 1.17
CA ALA A 362 -11.06 -0.67 0.80
C ALA A 362 -9.58 -0.35 1.08
N PRO A 363 -8.84 -1.20 1.81
CA PRO A 363 -7.41 -1.01 2.05
C PRO A 363 -6.65 -1.43 0.79
N SER A 364 -5.57 -0.74 0.49
CA SER A 364 -4.56 -1.21 -0.45
C SER A 364 -3.38 -1.76 0.34
N LEU A 365 -2.78 -2.84 -0.14
CA LEU A 365 -1.63 -3.45 0.52
C LEU A 365 -0.69 -4.13 -0.47
N PHE A 366 0.54 -4.31 -0.03
CA PHE A 366 1.50 -5.23 -0.64
C PHE A 366 2.24 -6.01 0.45
N VAL A 367 2.87 -7.09 0.04
CA VAL A 367 3.82 -7.85 0.86
C VAL A 367 5.20 -7.65 0.25
N ASP A 368 6.13 -7.09 1.02
CA ASP A 368 7.53 -7.01 0.63
C ASP A 368 8.17 -8.38 0.76
N ASP A 369 8.42 -9.04 -0.37
CA ASP A 369 9.11 -10.33 -0.46
C ASP A 369 10.61 -10.18 -0.77
N SER A 370 11.14 -8.96 -0.71
CA SER A 370 12.58 -8.68 -0.81
C SER A 370 13.31 -8.97 0.52
N PRO A 371 14.66 -9.00 0.54
CA PRO A 371 15.42 -9.19 1.78
C PRO A 371 15.04 -8.23 2.91
N SER A 372 14.75 -6.96 2.59
CA SER A 372 14.29 -5.94 3.55
C SER A 372 12.92 -6.26 4.19
N GLY A 373 12.15 -7.16 3.56
CA GLY A 373 10.89 -7.70 4.07
C GLY A 373 11.07 -8.81 5.12
N GLY A 374 12.30 -9.33 5.29
CA GLY A 374 12.60 -10.41 6.23
C GLY A 374 12.07 -11.78 5.79
N LEU A 375 12.22 -12.78 6.67
CA LEU A 375 12.00 -14.20 6.35
C LEU A 375 10.54 -14.59 6.06
N THR A 376 9.58 -13.78 6.48
CA THR A 376 8.14 -14.01 6.27
C THR A 376 7.51 -13.03 5.29
N GLY A 377 8.32 -12.09 4.77
CA GLY A 377 7.84 -10.90 4.10
C GLY A 377 7.20 -9.90 5.07
N LYS A 378 7.16 -8.64 4.66
CA LYS A 378 6.64 -7.53 5.46
C LYS A 378 5.37 -6.96 4.84
N ILE A 379 4.27 -6.95 5.59
CA ILE A 379 2.99 -6.44 5.12
C ILE A 379 2.92 -4.92 5.32
N THR A 380 2.60 -4.18 4.26
CA THR A 380 2.25 -2.75 4.35
C THR A 380 0.83 -2.55 3.85
N ILE A 381 0.00 -1.92 4.68
CA ILE A 381 -1.41 -1.60 4.41
C ILE A 381 -1.55 -0.08 4.42
N VAL A 382 -2.29 0.47 3.46
CA VAL A 382 -2.78 1.85 3.51
C VAL A 382 -4.30 1.85 3.44
N ALA A 383 -4.93 2.69 4.25
CA ALA A 383 -6.37 2.77 4.34
C ALA A 383 -6.83 4.17 4.75
N ARG A 384 -7.92 4.66 4.19
CA ARG A 384 -8.54 5.92 4.62
C ARG A 384 -9.24 5.70 5.95
N ARG A 385 -9.05 6.61 6.91
CA ARG A 385 -9.73 6.58 8.20
C ARG A 385 -11.23 6.85 8.08
N THR A 386 -12.06 6.24 8.91
CA THR A 386 -13.48 6.57 9.03
C THR A 386 -13.66 7.97 9.64
N ARG A 387 -14.46 8.82 8.98
CA ARG A 387 -14.84 10.15 9.49
C ARG A 387 -16.27 10.48 9.07
N SER A 388 -17.04 11.06 9.98
CA SER A 388 -18.46 11.37 9.77
C SER A 388 -18.73 12.51 8.79
N ASP A 389 -17.73 13.37 8.54
CA ASP A 389 -17.81 14.58 7.73
C ASP A 389 -17.28 14.42 6.28
N GLY A 390 -16.84 13.21 5.90
CA GLY A 390 -16.46 12.90 4.51
C GLY A 390 -14.97 12.59 4.34
N ALA A 391 -14.20 13.55 3.81
CA ALA A 391 -12.79 13.33 3.48
C ALA A 391 -11.97 13.09 4.77
N SER A 392 -11.01 12.18 4.70
CA SER A 392 -10.29 11.72 5.89
C SER A 392 -8.85 11.34 5.61
N ASN A 393 -8.05 11.33 6.67
CA ASN A 393 -6.62 11.02 6.58
C ASN A 393 -6.41 9.59 6.07
N ILE A 394 -5.26 9.38 5.45
CA ILE A 394 -4.83 8.06 5.02
C ILE A 394 -3.76 7.56 5.99
N ASN A 395 -4.04 6.43 6.61
CA ASN A 395 -3.10 5.76 7.51
C ASN A 395 -2.33 4.69 6.75
N ARG A 396 -1.10 4.48 7.17
CA ARG A 396 -0.25 3.35 6.82
C ARG A 396 -0.05 2.49 8.06
N TYR A 397 -0.17 1.18 7.89
CA TYR A 397 0.18 0.18 8.87
C TYR A 397 1.25 -0.71 8.28
N MET A 398 2.41 -0.77 8.93
CA MET A 398 3.54 -1.57 8.52
C MET A 398 3.80 -2.63 9.57
N GLU A 399 3.90 -3.89 9.15
CA GLU A 399 4.29 -4.97 10.03
C GLU A 399 5.75 -4.81 10.44
N ILE A 400 6.04 -5.02 11.72
CA ILE A 400 7.37 -4.98 12.29
C ILE A 400 7.64 -6.28 13.04
N ASN A 401 8.89 -6.73 13.07
CA ASN A 401 9.26 -7.95 13.76
C ASN A 401 9.44 -7.74 15.29
N ASP A 402 8.46 -7.07 15.90
CA ASP A 402 8.36 -6.85 17.33
C ASP A 402 6.90 -6.81 17.79
N ARG A 403 6.43 -7.95 18.30
CA ARG A 403 5.04 -8.06 18.78
C ARG A 403 4.78 -7.31 20.08
N THR A 404 5.81 -6.91 20.82
CA THR A 404 5.65 -6.12 22.04
C THR A 404 5.23 -4.68 21.73
N VAL A 405 5.58 -4.20 20.53
CA VAL A 405 5.18 -2.90 20.02
C VAL A 405 3.90 -3.03 19.21
N ALA A 406 2.79 -2.58 19.82
CA ALA A 406 1.48 -2.51 19.20
C ALA A 406 0.98 -3.80 18.49
N GLY A 407 1.35 -4.97 19.03
CA GLY A 407 1.01 -6.26 18.44
C GLY A 407 1.77 -6.60 17.14
N GLY A 408 2.91 -5.95 16.87
CA GLY A 408 3.71 -6.18 15.66
C GLY A 408 3.45 -5.16 14.55
N TRP A 409 2.93 -3.99 14.89
CA TRP A 409 2.52 -2.99 13.91
C TRP A 409 3.10 -1.62 14.22
N ARG A 410 3.51 -0.90 13.18
CA ARG A 410 3.74 0.53 13.23
C ARG A 410 2.65 1.22 12.44
N ALA A 411 1.96 2.17 13.06
CA ALA A 411 0.97 3.01 12.41
C ALA A 411 1.54 4.43 12.20
N SER A 412 1.32 4.99 11.02
CA SER A 412 1.71 6.37 10.69
C SER A 412 0.76 6.95 9.64
N LEU A 413 0.72 8.28 9.50
CA LEU A 413 0.01 8.93 8.42
C LEU A 413 0.78 8.82 7.10
N MET A 414 0.10 8.61 5.98
CA MET A 414 0.69 8.77 4.66
C MET A 414 0.85 10.27 4.34
N GLY A 415 2.05 10.80 4.51
CA GLY A 415 2.37 12.22 4.35
C GLY A 415 2.24 13.02 5.64
N ASN A 416 1.12 13.71 5.86
CA ASN A 416 0.88 14.49 7.07
C ASN A 416 -0.61 14.53 7.45
N GLU A 417 -0.96 15.26 8.52
CA GLU A 417 -2.33 15.39 9.03
C GLU A 417 -3.29 16.16 8.11
N TRP A 418 -2.79 16.78 7.04
CA TRP A 418 -3.58 17.49 6.04
C TRP A 418 -3.83 16.65 4.79
N ASN A 419 -3.29 15.43 4.72
CA ASN A 419 -3.51 14.55 3.59
C ASN A 419 -4.83 13.81 3.66
N TYR A 420 -5.87 14.43 3.08
CA TYR A 420 -7.24 13.93 3.10
C TYR A 420 -7.66 13.30 1.76
N SER A 421 -8.56 12.33 1.82
CA SER A 421 -9.21 11.75 0.65
C SER A 421 -10.65 11.35 0.92
N TYR A 422 -11.50 11.40 -0.11
CA TYR A 422 -12.81 10.75 -0.08
C TYR A 422 -12.74 9.26 -0.37
N SER A 423 -11.69 8.79 -1.04
CA SER A 423 -11.66 7.47 -1.65
C SER A 423 -10.56 6.58 -1.05
N SER A 424 -10.56 5.30 -1.41
CA SER A 424 -9.47 4.41 -1.05
C SER A 424 -8.14 4.84 -1.71
N PRO A 425 -7.02 4.82 -0.98
CA PRO A 425 -5.69 4.93 -1.58
C PRO A 425 -5.31 3.66 -2.36
N ALA A 426 -4.26 3.78 -3.18
CA ALA A 426 -3.54 2.67 -3.78
C ALA A 426 -2.04 2.76 -3.42
N ILE A 427 -1.44 1.62 -3.07
CA ILE A 427 0.00 1.50 -2.86
C ILE A 427 0.52 0.23 -3.52
N ILE A 428 1.71 0.31 -4.10
CA ILE A 428 2.46 -0.85 -4.59
C ILE A 428 3.95 -0.68 -4.26
N ARG A 429 4.66 -1.80 -4.17
CA ARG A 429 6.11 -1.82 -4.22
C ARG A 429 6.57 -1.94 -5.67
N PHE A 430 7.53 -1.11 -6.07
CA PHE A 430 8.16 -1.16 -7.39
C PHE A 430 9.66 -0.97 -7.26
N GLY A 431 10.39 -2.08 -7.41
CA GLY A 431 11.80 -2.09 -7.03
C GLY A 431 11.98 -1.83 -5.55
N ASP A 432 12.90 -0.93 -5.24
CA ASP A 432 13.25 -0.59 -3.86
C ASP A 432 12.35 0.49 -3.25
N ASN A 433 11.47 1.09 -4.05
CA ASN A 433 10.57 2.19 -3.67
C ASN A 433 9.09 1.75 -3.61
N ASN A 434 8.29 2.56 -2.93
CA ASN A 434 6.83 2.44 -2.96
C ASN A 434 6.23 3.52 -3.86
N PHE A 435 5.21 3.16 -4.63
CA PHE A 435 4.36 4.10 -5.36
C PHE A 435 3.02 4.20 -4.66
N TYR A 436 2.54 5.42 -4.50
CA TYR A 436 1.32 5.72 -3.76
C TYR A 436 0.46 6.68 -4.54
N ALA A 437 -0.82 6.37 -4.69
CA ALA A 437 -1.78 7.22 -5.37
C ALA A 437 -3.08 7.34 -4.57
N PHE A 438 -3.68 8.52 -4.60
CA PHE A 438 -4.95 8.78 -3.93
C PHE A 438 -5.67 9.96 -4.57
N ARG A 439 -6.97 10.06 -4.31
CA ARG A 439 -7.80 11.20 -4.72
C ARG A 439 -7.63 12.33 -3.71
N TRP A 440 -7.07 13.44 -4.14
CA TRP A 440 -6.81 14.60 -3.29
C TRP A 440 -8.11 15.30 -2.89
N TYR A 441 -8.27 15.54 -1.58
CA TYR A 441 -9.25 16.50 -1.09
C TYR A 441 -8.55 17.84 -0.87
N GLU A 442 -8.91 18.82 -1.68
CA GLU A 442 -8.38 20.18 -1.58
C GLU A 442 -9.52 21.16 -1.31
N PRO A 443 -9.73 21.61 -0.06
CA PRO A 443 -10.80 22.54 0.24
C PRO A 443 -10.51 23.97 -0.21
N GLU A 444 -9.24 24.37 -0.31
CA GLU A 444 -8.85 25.78 -0.52
C GLU A 444 -8.60 26.10 -2.00
N THR A 445 -8.14 25.11 -2.77
CA THR A 445 -7.84 25.26 -4.21
C THR A 445 -8.77 24.40 -5.07
N PRO A 446 -9.92 24.95 -5.52
CA PRO A 446 -10.90 24.23 -6.35
C PRO A 446 -10.33 23.49 -7.56
N SER A 447 -9.29 24.05 -8.19
CA SER A 447 -8.67 23.46 -9.38
C SER A 447 -7.86 22.19 -9.11
N GLU A 448 -7.50 21.93 -7.84
CA GLU A 448 -6.74 20.75 -7.40
C GLU A 448 -7.64 19.69 -6.74
N HIS A 449 -8.86 20.08 -6.38
CA HIS A 449 -9.83 19.22 -5.73
C HIS A 449 -10.18 18.00 -6.59
N ASN A 450 -10.23 16.82 -5.96
CA ASN A 450 -10.54 15.54 -6.58
C ASN A 450 -9.59 15.09 -7.69
N ARG A 451 -8.40 15.69 -7.81
CA ARG A 451 -7.34 15.19 -8.69
C ARG A 451 -6.66 13.99 -8.07
N ILE A 452 -6.13 13.10 -8.91
CA ILE A 452 -5.25 12.05 -8.41
C ILE A 452 -3.87 12.63 -8.16
N ILE A 453 -3.35 12.43 -6.95
CA ILE A 453 -1.93 12.64 -6.65
C ILE A 453 -1.23 11.28 -6.73
N VAL A 454 -0.07 11.24 -7.38
CA VAL A 454 0.83 10.07 -7.41
C VAL A 454 2.20 10.45 -6.88
N HIS A 455 2.66 9.78 -5.83
CA HIS A 455 4.02 9.87 -5.29
C HIS A 455 4.89 8.72 -5.83
N ARG A 456 6.11 9.05 -6.26
CA ARG A 456 7.07 8.09 -6.86
C ARG A 456 8.09 7.49 -5.88
N MET A 457 8.11 7.98 -4.64
CA MET A 457 8.92 7.48 -3.52
C MET A 457 8.12 7.65 -2.23
N ALA A 458 7.28 6.67 -1.93
CA ALA A 458 6.32 6.69 -0.83
C ALA A 458 6.73 5.78 0.34
N ASP A 459 8.02 5.47 0.44
CA ASP A 459 8.65 4.78 1.57
C ASP A 459 9.32 5.76 2.55
N GLY A 460 9.46 7.04 2.17
CA GLY A 460 10.07 8.07 2.99
C GLY A 460 11.58 7.92 3.13
N ILE A 461 12.20 7.27 2.15
CA ILE A 461 13.65 7.08 2.08
C ILE A 461 14.23 8.11 1.11
N SER A 462 15.25 8.82 1.57
CA SER A 462 15.98 9.80 0.76
C SER A 462 17.38 9.29 0.39
N ASP A 463 17.89 9.70 -0.77
CA ASP A 463 19.26 9.39 -1.23
C ASP A 463 20.33 10.28 -0.54
N GLY A 464 19.94 11.05 0.48
CA GLY A 464 20.80 11.98 1.19
C GLY A 464 21.42 11.36 2.43
N THR A 465 22.65 11.76 2.76
CA THR A 465 23.26 11.42 4.03
C THR A 465 22.72 12.32 5.14
N LEU A 466 22.21 11.70 6.19
CA LEU A 466 21.77 12.33 7.42
C LEU A 466 22.93 12.30 8.43
N HIS A 467 23.13 13.42 9.12
CA HIS A 467 24.08 13.53 10.22
C HIS A 467 23.34 14.00 11.48
N ASP A 468 23.88 13.59 12.62
CA ASP A 468 23.55 14.26 13.88
C ASP A 468 23.96 15.74 13.80
N GLN A 469 23.09 16.62 14.29
CA GLN A 469 23.34 18.06 14.30
C GLN A 469 23.88 18.46 15.67
N ASP A 470 24.96 19.23 15.72
CA ASP A 470 25.44 19.81 16.98
C ASP A 470 24.65 21.09 17.29
N ASP A 471 23.40 20.91 17.71
CA ASP A 471 22.47 21.98 18.04
C ASP A 471 23.04 22.87 19.16
N VAL A 472 23.70 22.26 20.15
CA VAL A 472 24.27 22.98 21.30
C VAL A 472 25.38 23.92 20.83
N ARG A 473 26.31 23.42 20.02
CA ARG A 473 27.38 24.25 19.46
C ARG A 473 26.81 25.33 18.55
N TYR A 474 25.88 24.99 17.65
CA TYR A 474 25.24 25.96 16.77
C TYR A 474 24.58 27.10 17.54
N LEU A 475 23.82 26.77 18.60
CA LEU A 475 23.18 27.76 19.47
C LEU A 475 24.20 28.60 20.24
N SER A 476 25.30 27.99 20.69
CA SER A 476 26.37 28.70 21.41
C SER A 476 27.15 29.67 20.52
N GLU A 477 27.37 29.32 19.25
CA GLU A 477 28.15 30.11 18.29
C GLU A 477 27.27 31.18 17.61
N THR A 478 26.02 30.85 17.29
CA THR A 478 25.13 31.71 16.47
C THR A 478 24.12 32.49 17.32
N GLY A 479 23.81 32.02 18.54
CA GLY A 479 22.81 32.61 19.43
C GLY A 479 21.36 32.37 19.00
N ILE A 480 20.43 32.28 19.97
CA ILE A 480 18.99 32.05 19.74
C ILE A 480 18.31 33.18 18.93
N ARG A 481 18.90 34.39 18.91
CA ARG A 481 18.34 35.56 18.19
C ARG A 481 18.50 35.48 16.66
N SER A 482 19.28 34.52 16.17
CA SER A 482 19.68 34.39 14.76
C SER A 482 18.94 33.29 14.02
N CYS A 483 17.97 32.62 14.66
CA CYS A 483 17.02 31.77 13.93
C CYS A 483 16.39 32.62 12.82
N PRO A 484 16.42 32.19 11.55
CA PRO A 484 15.77 32.94 10.48
C PRO A 484 14.31 33.12 10.87
N ARG A 485 13.91 34.37 11.18
CA ARG A 485 12.52 34.74 10.95
C ARG A 485 12.24 34.34 9.51
N ARG A 486 11.11 33.67 9.26
CA ARG A 486 10.57 33.48 7.92
C ARG A 486 10.89 34.75 7.11
N PRO A 487 11.41 34.65 5.88
CA PRO A 487 11.35 35.79 4.99
C PRO A 487 9.90 36.25 5.00
N SER A 488 9.65 37.42 5.59
CA SER A 488 8.39 38.11 5.37
C SER A 488 8.35 38.41 3.88
N ASP A 489 7.37 37.83 3.20
CA ASP A 489 7.01 38.18 1.82
C ASP A 489 7.00 39.71 1.64
N PRO A 490 7.58 40.24 0.55
CA PRO A 490 7.01 41.41 -0.12
C PRO A 490 5.69 41.06 -0.81
#